data_AF-K1T229-F1
#
_entry.id   AF-K1T229-F1
#
_cell.length_a   1.000
_cell.length_b   1.000
_cell.length_c   1.000
_cell.angle_alpha   90.00
_cell.angle_beta   90.00
_cell.angle_gamma   90.00
#
_symmetry.space_group_name_H-M   'P 1'
#
loop_
_entity.id
_entity.type
_entity.pdbx_description
1 polymer ?
#
loop_
_entity_poly.entity_id
_entity_poly.type
_entity_poly.pdbx_seq_one_letter_code
_entity_poly.pdbx_strand_id
1 'polypeptide(L)'
;MKCNNIILSEEYGDFIGRYNGDISEALTEQVECTQVIDDSYFCAYYRLDMLPTINVANFTYNVIPKLYGLMDTTAVAATGSIRLQNQSGFNLTGRDVIIGFIDTGIDYTNKLFQKSTGQTRILSIWDQTDVKGNPPEGFSYGSEYTREEINRALQADNPLEVVQHRDEDGHGTFMAGIACGSYDEQGDFIGAAPDSEIVMVKLKEAKKYLTNYFYAMGSQPLYQENDIMLAASFLKNVAIKQKKPIVIVVGLGCGN
;
A
#
# COMPACT_ATOMS: atom_id res chain seq x y z
N MET A 1 20.82 14.29 -5.83
CA MET A 1 19.42 14.64 -5.45
C MET A 1 18.97 13.64 -4.38
N LYS A 2 18.04 13.95 -3.46
CA LYS A 2 17.51 12.92 -2.54
C LYS A 2 16.63 11.96 -3.34
N CYS A 3 16.76 10.65 -3.12
CA CYS A 3 15.98 9.61 -3.80
C CYS A 3 14.46 9.89 -3.81
N ASN A 4 13.91 10.39 -2.71
CA ASN A 4 12.51 10.80 -2.62
C ASN A 4 12.03 11.69 -3.80
N ASN A 5 12.83 12.71 -4.14
CA ASN A 5 12.48 13.65 -5.21
C ASN A 5 12.56 13.01 -6.61
N ILE A 6 13.33 11.92 -6.75
CA ILE A 6 13.47 11.16 -7.99
C ILE A 6 12.25 10.22 -8.13
N ILE A 7 11.96 9.46 -7.08
CA ILE A 7 10.91 8.43 -7.06
C ILE A 7 9.53 9.07 -7.31
N LEU A 8 9.27 10.24 -6.74
CA LEU A 8 7.99 10.93 -6.87
C LEU A 8 7.88 11.85 -8.09
N SER A 9 8.96 12.04 -8.85
CA SER A 9 8.98 12.94 -10.01
C SER A 9 8.55 12.24 -11.31
N GLU A 10 7.74 12.94 -12.10
CA GLU A 10 7.34 12.54 -13.47
C GLU A 10 8.49 12.61 -14.49
N GLU A 11 9.65 13.18 -14.13
CA GLU A 11 10.83 13.23 -15.00
C GLU A 11 11.58 11.90 -15.04
N TYR A 12 11.24 10.96 -14.15
CA TYR A 12 11.94 9.69 -13.99
C TYR A 12 11.02 8.50 -14.25
N GLY A 13 11.55 7.50 -14.94
CA GLY A 13 10.93 6.20 -15.14
C GLY A 13 11.38 5.20 -14.08
N ASP A 14 10.51 4.24 -13.80
CA ASP A 14 10.66 3.25 -12.75
C ASP A 14 10.81 1.87 -13.42
N PHE A 15 11.84 1.12 -13.05
CA PHE A 15 12.13 -0.16 -13.69
C PHE A 15 12.44 -1.24 -12.67
N ILE A 16 11.97 -2.46 -12.92
CA ILE A 16 12.17 -3.60 -12.04
C ILE A 16 13.41 -4.36 -12.50
N GLY A 17 14.44 -4.37 -11.65
CA GLY A 17 15.64 -5.15 -11.83
C GLY A 17 15.60 -6.43 -11.01
N ARG A 18 16.20 -7.49 -11.53
CA ARG A 18 16.51 -8.72 -10.77
C ARG A 18 18.00 -8.77 -10.50
N TYR A 19 18.37 -9.22 -9.31
CA TYR A 19 19.76 -9.38 -8.90
C TYR A 19 19.93 -10.66 -8.07
N ASN A 20 21.16 -11.13 -7.91
CA ASN A 20 21.50 -12.32 -7.14
C ASN A 20 22.57 -11.98 -6.09
N GLY A 21 22.26 -11.04 -5.20
CA GLY A 21 23.15 -10.65 -4.08
C GLY A 21 23.70 -9.23 -4.21
N ASP A 22 24.53 -8.95 -5.21
CA ASP A 22 25.08 -7.60 -5.41
C ASP A 22 24.29 -6.84 -6.47
N ILE A 23 23.58 -5.79 -6.04
CA ILE A 23 22.81 -4.92 -6.94
C ILE A 23 23.74 -4.19 -7.90
N SER A 24 24.96 -3.85 -7.49
CA SER A 24 25.89 -3.06 -8.32
C SER A 24 26.25 -3.75 -9.64
N GLU A 25 26.21 -5.09 -9.67
CA GLU A 25 26.41 -5.88 -10.90
C GLU A 25 25.24 -5.75 -11.89
N ALA A 26 24.04 -5.41 -11.40
CA ALA A 26 22.83 -5.24 -12.20
C ALA A 26 22.55 -3.76 -12.56
N LEU A 27 23.29 -2.81 -12.00
CA LEU A 27 23.13 -1.38 -12.26
C LEU A 27 23.87 -0.94 -13.51
N THR A 28 23.26 -0.01 -14.25
CA THR A 28 23.96 0.76 -15.28
C THR A 28 24.44 2.08 -14.70
N GLU A 29 25.45 2.70 -15.33
CA GLU A 29 26.04 3.99 -14.86
C GLU A 29 25.04 5.15 -14.80
N GLN A 30 23.85 5.00 -15.42
CA GLN A 30 22.83 6.04 -15.56
C GLN A 30 21.79 6.03 -14.44
N VAL A 31 21.85 5.05 -13.52
CA VAL A 31 20.87 4.94 -12.43
C VAL A 31 21.06 6.07 -11.43
N GLU A 32 20.00 6.82 -11.12
CA GLU A 32 20.08 7.93 -10.18
C GLU A 32 19.64 7.54 -8.76
N CYS A 33 18.79 6.54 -8.65
CA CYS A 33 18.34 6.00 -7.38
C CYS A 33 17.98 4.52 -7.53
N THR A 34 18.09 3.77 -6.43
CA THR A 34 17.65 2.39 -6.32
C THR A 34 16.87 2.16 -5.04
N GLN A 35 15.88 1.28 -5.08
CA GLN A 35 15.13 0.87 -3.91
C GLN A 35 15.04 -0.66 -3.87
N VAL A 36 15.54 -1.30 -2.81
CA VAL A 36 15.48 -2.75 -2.66
C VAL A 36 14.04 -3.17 -2.37
N ILE A 37 13.55 -4.20 -3.08
CA ILE A 37 12.25 -4.81 -2.80
C ILE A 37 12.45 -6.01 -1.87
N ASP A 38 13.27 -6.97 -2.29
CA ASP A 38 13.62 -8.16 -1.54
C ASP A 38 15.00 -8.69 -1.99
N ASP A 39 15.35 -9.92 -1.62
CA ASP A 39 16.65 -10.53 -1.93
C ASP A 39 16.87 -10.82 -3.43
N SER A 40 15.84 -10.65 -4.27
CA SER A 40 15.88 -10.95 -5.71
C SER A 40 15.53 -9.75 -6.59
N TYR A 41 14.78 -8.76 -6.08
CA TYR A 41 14.24 -7.66 -6.87
C TYR A 41 14.58 -6.29 -6.27
N PHE A 42 14.78 -5.32 -7.16
CA PHE A 42 14.96 -3.92 -6.81
C PHE A 42 14.30 -3.01 -7.86
N CYS A 43 13.98 -1.79 -7.46
CA CYS A 43 13.57 -0.71 -8.36
C CYS A 43 14.81 0.11 -8.74
N ALA A 44 14.95 0.40 -10.03
CA ALA A 44 15.90 1.36 -10.56
C ALA A 44 15.17 2.56 -11.15
N TYR A 45 15.66 3.76 -10.86
CA TYR A 45 15.04 5.00 -11.32
C TYR A 45 16.00 5.73 -12.26
N TYR A 46 15.52 6.01 -13.47
CA TYR A 46 16.29 6.65 -14.54
C TYR A 46 15.56 7.86 -15.06
N ARG A 47 16.30 8.90 -15.43
CA ARG A 47 15.72 10.09 -16.04
C ARG A 47 15.23 9.79 -17.47
N LEU A 48 13.97 10.12 -17.76
CA LEU A 48 13.31 9.71 -19.00
C LEU A 48 13.94 10.30 -20.26
N ASP A 49 14.53 11.49 -20.18
CA ASP A 49 15.18 12.17 -21.32
C ASP A 49 16.54 11.56 -21.70
N MET A 50 17.14 10.76 -20.81
CA MET A 50 18.38 10.03 -21.07
C MET A 50 18.14 8.63 -21.62
N LEU A 51 16.91 8.14 -21.59
CA LEU A 51 16.57 6.79 -22.03
C LEU A 51 16.24 6.75 -23.53
N PRO A 52 16.57 5.64 -24.22
CA PRO A 52 15.97 5.37 -25.52
C PRO A 52 14.46 5.20 -25.38
N THR A 53 13.72 5.27 -26.49
CA THR A 53 12.27 5.04 -26.49
C THR A 53 11.93 3.75 -25.75
N ILE A 54 11.08 3.86 -24.73
CA ILE A 54 10.65 2.72 -23.90
C ILE A 54 9.72 1.86 -24.75
N ASN A 55 10.23 0.70 -25.16
CA ASN A 55 9.51 -0.31 -25.94
C ASN A 55 10.16 -1.68 -25.74
N VAL A 56 9.46 -2.73 -26.20
CA VAL A 56 9.93 -4.12 -26.09
C VAL A 56 11.21 -4.44 -26.87
N ALA A 57 11.63 -3.57 -27.79
CA ALA A 57 12.89 -3.75 -28.53
C ALA A 57 14.09 -3.27 -27.71
N ASN A 58 13.92 -2.23 -26.89
CA ASN A 58 14.97 -1.64 -26.06
C ASN A 58 14.96 -2.15 -24.61
N PHE A 59 13.79 -2.56 -24.11
CA PHE A 59 13.60 -3.03 -22.74
C PHE A 59 12.89 -4.39 -22.73
N THR A 60 13.38 -5.31 -21.91
CA THR A 60 12.67 -6.58 -21.70
C THR A 60 11.36 -6.32 -20.97
N TYR A 61 10.28 -6.97 -21.39
CA TYR A 61 8.94 -6.75 -20.85
C TYR A 61 8.85 -6.82 -19.32
N ASN A 62 9.61 -7.72 -18.68
CA ASN A 62 9.61 -7.89 -17.22
C ASN A 62 10.26 -6.75 -16.43
N VAL A 63 10.94 -5.82 -17.11
CA VAL A 63 11.64 -4.68 -16.49
C VAL A 63 10.72 -3.46 -16.40
N ILE A 64 9.68 -3.41 -17.25
CA ILE A 64 8.69 -2.32 -17.26
C ILE A 64 7.57 -2.70 -16.27
N PRO A 65 7.29 -1.90 -15.23
CA PRO A 65 6.22 -2.19 -14.28
C PRO A 65 4.85 -2.29 -14.97
N LYS A 66 4.01 -3.22 -14.56
CA LYS A 66 2.61 -3.28 -15.03
C LYS A 66 1.71 -2.27 -14.33
N LEU A 67 0.58 -1.97 -14.96
CA LEU A 67 -0.49 -1.13 -14.40
C LEU A 67 -1.58 -1.97 -13.74
N TYR A 68 -2.07 -1.48 -12.62
CA TYR A 68 -3.14 -2.06 -11.81
C TYR A 68 -4.24 -1.02 -11.59
N GLY A 69 -5.50 -1.44 -11.63
CA GLY A 69 -6.65 -0.62 -11.25
C GLY A 69 -7.34 -1.18 -10.00
N LEU A 70 -8.20 -0.38 -9.38
CA LEU A 70 -9.04 -0.82 -8.26
C LEU A 70 -9.97 -1.94 -8.70
N MET A 71 -10.09 -2.99 -7.87
CA MET A 71 -11.02 -4.08 -8.11
C MET A 71 -12.38 -3.75 -7.50
N ASP A 72 -13.46 -3.86 -8.29
CA ASP A 72 -14.78 -3.42 -7.83
C ASP A 72 -15.28 -4.18 -6.58
N THR A 73 -15.84 -3.39 -5.66
CA THR A 73 -16.32 -3.78 -4.33
C THR A 73 -17.66 -4.52 -4.35
N THR A 74 -18.38 -4.46 -5.48
CA THR A 74 -19.73 -5.02 -5.65
C THR A 74 -19.81 -6.53 -5.40
N ALA A 75 -18.74 -7.28 -5.66
CA ALA A 75 -18.74 -8.73 -5.51
C ALA A 75 -18.76 -9.18 -4.04
N VAL A 76 -18.07 -8.49 -3.12
CA VAL A 76 -17.92 -8.95 -1.73
C VAL A 76 -19.20 -8.73 -0.93
N ALA A 77 -19.86 -7.58 -1.10
CA ALA A 77 -21.15 -7.28 -0.47
C ALA A 77 -22.26 -8.28 -0.89
N ALA A 78 -22.18 -8.84 -2.10
CA ALA A 78 -23.17 -9.78 -2.62
C ALA A 78 -23.02 -11.22 -2.09
N THR A 79 -21.90 -11.59 -1.47
CA THR A 79 -21.63 -13.00 -1.11
C THR A 79 -22.37 -13.51 0.14
N GLY A 80 -23.03 -12.64 0.92
CA GLY A 80 -23.72 -13.07 2.15
C GLY A 80 -22.80 -13.65 3.23
N SER A 81 -21.48 -13.51 3.06
CA SER A 81 -20.44 -14.05 3.96
C SER A 81 -20.42 -13.41 5.34
N ILE A 82 -21.14 -12.29 5.53
CA ILE A 82 -21.32 -11.58 6.82
C ILE A 82 -22.06 -12.46 7.86
N ARG A 83 -22.62 -13.63 7.48
CA ARG A 83 -23.26 -14.58 8.42
C ARG A 83 -22.36 -15.68 8.99
N LEU A 84 -21.03 -15.61 8.87
CA LEU A 84 -20.14 -16.69 9.33
C LEU A 84 -19.64 -16.60 10.78
N GLN A 85 -19.91 -15.50 11.51
CA GLN A 85 -19.47 -15.39 12.92
C GLN A 85 -20.46 -15.99 13.95
N ASN A 86 -21.55 -16.61 13.52
CA ASN A 86 -22.48 -17.33 14.40
C ASN A 86 -22.27 -18.86 14.42
N GLN A 87 -21.13 -19.37 13.94
CA GLN A 87 -20.75 -20.76 14.16
C GLN A 87 -20.16 -20.93 15.57
N SER A 88 -21.07 -21.21 16.50
CA SER A 88 -20.81 -21.62 17.88
C SER A 88 -19.75 -22.74 17.95
N GLY A 89 -18.54 -22.38 18.40
CA GLY A 89 -17.49 -23.36 18.74
C GLY A 89 -16.07 -22.80 18.76
N PHE A 90 -15.75 -21.85 17.87
CA PHE A 90 -14.39 -21.33 17.72
C PHE A 90 -14.44 -19.80 17.69
N ASN A 91 -14.06 -19.14 18.79
CA ASN A 91 -13.95 -17.67 18.90
C ASN A 91 -12.83 -17.11 17.97
N LEU A 92 -12.98 -17.26 16.65
CA LEU A 92 -12.01 -16.86 15.63
C LEU A 92 -12.30 -15.41 15.20
N THR A 93 -11.68 -14.46 15.90
CA THR A 93 -11.89 -13.01 15.67
C THR A 93 -10.73 -12.33 14.94
N GLY A 94 -9.69 -13.08 14.58
CA GLY A 94 -8.46 -12.53 13.99
C GLY A 94 -7.48 -11.92 15.00
N ARG A 95 -7.69 -12.15 16.30
CA ARG A 95 -6.77 -11.71 17.35
C ARG A 95 -5.34 -12.20 17.10
N ASP A 96 -4.37 -11.31 17.29
CA ASP A 96 -2.94 -11.54 17.04
C ASP A 96 -2.56 -11.85 15.58
N VAL A 97 -3.46 -11.54 14.65
CA VAL A 97 -3.19 -11.55 13.21
C VAL A 97 -3.15 -10.11 12.70
N ILE A 98 -2.17 -9.83 11.82
CA ILE A 98 -2.10 -8.58 11.07
C ILE A 98 -2.82 -8.76 9.74
N ILE A 99 -3.71 -7.82 9.39
CA ILE A 99 -4.23 -7.70 8.04
C ILE A 99 -3.59 -6.46 7.41
N GLY A 100 -2.73 -6.71 6.42
CA GLY A 100 -2.05 -5.69 5.64
C GLY A 100 -2.85 -5.36 4.38
N PHE A 101 -3.03 -4.09 4.08
CA PHE A 101 -3.72 -3.63 2.88
C PHE A 101 -2.78 -2.85 1.97
N ILE A 102 -2.91 -3.09 0.67
CA ILE A 102 -2.27 -2.29 -0.38
C ILE A 102 -3.39 -1.71 -1.24
N ASP A 103 -3.67 -0.42 -1.03
CA ASP A 103 -4.90 0.21 -1.53
C ASP A 103 -4.80 1.75 -1.58
N THR A 104 -5.93 2.46 -1.59
CA THR A 104 -6.05 3.93 -1.64
C THR A 104 -5.77 4.64 -0.31
N GLY A 105 -5.61 3.89 0.78
CA GLY A 105 -5.42 4.41 2.13
C GLY A 105 -6.53 3.99 3.08
N ILE A 106 -6.56 4.63 4.26
CA ILE A 106 -7.58 4.36 5.27
C ILE A 106 -7.98 5.64 6.01
N ASP A 107 -9.28 5.83 6.22
CA ASP A 107 -9.76 6.79 7.21
C ASP A 107 -9.49 6.26 8.63
N TYR A 108 -8.32 6.60 9.17
CA TYR A 108 -7.91 6.18 10.51
C TYR A 108 -8.77 6.77 11.63
N THR A 109 -9.59 7.80 11.35
CA THR A 109 -10.48 8.42 12.35
C THR A 109 -11.76 7.62 12.56
N ASN A 110 -12.07 6.70 11.65
CA ASN A 110 -13.25 5.85 11.71
C ASN A 110 -13.22 4.94 12.96
N LYS A 111 -14.35 4.90 13.67
CA LYS A 111 -14.52 4.10 14.89
C LYS A 111 -14.43 2.60 14.64
N LEU A 112 -14.73 2.16 13.42
CA LEU A 112 -14.57 0.76 13.01
C LEU A 112 -13.15 0.25 13.17
N PHE A 113 -12.13 1.11 13.15
CA PHE A 113 -10.72 0.71 13.26
C PHE A 113 -10.13 0.97 14.65
N GLN A 114 -10.97 1.28 15.63
CA GLN A 114 -10.57 1.52 17.01
C GLN A 114 -10.96 0.32 17.89
N LYS A 115 -10.29 0.20 19.02
CA LYS A 115 -10.67 -0.68 20.14
C LYS A 115 -11.78 0.00 20.94
N SER A 116 -12.48 -0.78 21.77
CA SER A 116 -13.45 -0.24 22.74
C SER A 116 -12.86 0.79 23.71
N THR A 117 -11.53 0.77 23.90
CA THR A 117 -10.78 1.76 24.70
C THR A 117 -10.55 3.09 23.98
N GLY A 118 -10.93 3.21 22.71
CA GLY A 118 -10.68 4.37 21.85
C GLY A 118 -9.30 4.40 21.20
N GLN A 119 -8.41 3.47 21.53
CA GLN A 119 -7.11 3.33 20.86
C GLN A 119 -7.27 2.72 19.47
N THR A 120 -6.45 3.15 18.51
CA THR A 120 -6.44 2.54 17.17
C THR A 120 -5.99 1.08 17.18
N ARG A 121 -6.54 0.27 16.27
CA ARG A 121 -6.03 -1.07 15.91
C ARG A 121 -5.02 -1.02 14.76
N ILE A 122 -4.86 0.14 14.13
CA ILE A 122 -3.87 0.36 13.09
C ILE A 122 -2.47 0.38 13.72
N LEU A 123 -1.59 -0.51 13.25
CA LEU A 123 -0.19 -0.62 13.65
C LEU A 123 0.66 0.44 12.97
N SER A 124 0.49 0.61 11.67
CA SER A 124 1.23 1.55 10.85
C SER A 124 0.46 1.87 9.57
N ILE A 125 0.64 3.08 9.06
CA ILE A 125 0.18 3.51 7.73
C ILE A 125 1.41 3.96 6.96
N TRP A 126 1.68 3.40 5.79
CA TRP A 126 2.64 3.99 4.85
C TRP A 126 1.89 4.72 3.74
N ASP A 127 2.02 6.04 3.70
CA ASP A 127 1.49 6.90 2.64
C ASP A 127 2.59 7.19 1.61
N GLN A 128 2.53 6.52 0.46
CA GLN A 128 3.51 6.69 -0.62
C GLN A 128 3.39 8.02 -1.36
N THR A 129 2.32 8.79 -1.14
CA THR A 129 2.07 10.05 -1.85
C THR A 129 2.74 11.25 -1.18
N ASP A 130 3.20 11.10 0.07
CA ASP A 130 3.80 12.19 0.82
C ASP A 130 5.22 12.50 0.34
N VAL A 131 5.37 13.68 -0.27
CA VAL A 131 6.64 14.19 -0.81
C VAL A 131 7.59 14.70 0.27
N LYS A 132 7.10 15.08 1.45
CA LYS A 132 7.92 15.80 2.44
C LYS A 132 8.14 15.06 3.74
N GLY A 133 7.44 13.97 3.98
CA GLY A 133 7.51 13.33 5.27
C GLY A 133 8.63 12.29 5.40
N ASN A 134 8.39 11.34 6.31
CA ASN A 134 9.43 10.49 6.88
C ASN A 134 9.22 9.06 6.40
N PRO A 135 10.01 8.57 5.42
CA PRO A 135 9.79 7.25 4.86
C PRO A 135 10.03 6.15 5.90
N PRO A 136 9.36 4.99 5.76
CA PRO A 136 9.61 3.84 6.61
C PRO A 136 11.08 3.40 6.56
N GLU A 137 11.55 2.72 7.60
CA GLU A 137 12.91 2.20 7.67
C GLU A 137 13.22 1.29 6.46
N GLY A 138 14.30 1.59 5.74
CA GLY A 138 14.71 0.88 4.52
C GLY A 138 14.08 1.41 3.23
N PHE A 139 13.17 2.39 3.30
CA PHE A 139 12.54 3.03 2.15
C PHE A 139 12.98 4.49 1.98
N SER A 140 12.85 5.01 0.77
CA SER A 140 13.40 6.34 0.40
C SER A 140 12.34 7.41 0.10
N TYR A 141 11.05 7.11 0.24
CA TYR A 141 9.94 8.01 -0.09
C TYR A 141 8.65 7.71 0.70
N GLY A 142 7.72 8.66 0.69
CA GLY A 142 6.48 8.59 1.44
C GLY A 142 6.66 8.84 2.93
N SER A 143 5.60 8.57 3.69
CA SER A 143 5.54 8.76 5.14
C SER A 143 5.01 7.55 5.87
N GLU A 144 5.73 7.10 6.89
CA GLU A 144 5.19 6.15 7.87
C GLU A 144 4.52 6.89 9.03
N TYR A 145 3.28 6.53 9.34
CA TYR A 145 2.57 6.96 10.54
C TYR A 145 2.38 5.77 11.46
N THR A 146 3.01 5.84 12.63
CA THR A 146 2.98 4.79 13.65
C THR A 146 1.67 4.80 14.43
N ARG A 147 1.34 3.67 15.07
CA ARG A 147 0.24 3.56 16.04
C ARG A 147 0.25 4.68 17.09
N GLU A 148 1.43 5.05 17.57
CA GLU A 148 1.61 6.08 18.58
C GLU A 148 1.21 7.46 18.02
N GLU A 149 1.62 7.77 16.79
CA GLU A 149 1.21 8.99 16.08
C GLU A 149 -0.29 9.02 15.81
N ILE A 150 -0.86 7.91 15.34
CA ILE A 150 -2.29 7.81 15.06
C ILE A 150 -3.11 8.00 16.34
N ASN A 151 -2.71 7.38 17.46
CA ASN A 151 -3.39 7.59 18.74
C ASN A 151 -3.28 9.05 19.23
N ARG A 152 -2.13 9.71 19.02
CA ARG A 152 -1.99 11.14 19.32
C ARG A 152 -2.90 11.98 18.43
N ALA A 153 -2.99 11.67 17.14
CA ALA A 153 -3.89 12.34 16.20
C ALA A 153 -5.36 12.19 16.63
N LEU A 154 -5.78 10.99 17.05
CA LEU A 154 -7.13 10.72 17.53
C LEU A 154 -7.52 11.48 18.82
N GLN A 155 -6.53 12.00 19.56
CA GLN A 155 -6.74 12.83 20.76
C GLN A 155 -6.64 14.33 20.47
N ALA A 156 -6.18 14.73 19.28
CA ALA A 156 -6.05 16.12 18.90
C ALA A 156 -7.39 16.68 18.40
N ASP A 157 -7.57 18.00 18.55
CA ASP A 157 -8.74 18.70 18.00
C ASP A 157 -8.80 18.60 16.47
N ASN A 158 -7.63 18.58 15.82
CA ASN A 158 -7.49 18.37 14.39
C ASN A 158 -6.51 17.21 14.10
N PRO A 159 -7.01 15.97 13.95
CA PRO A 159 -6.17 14.79 13.71
C PRO A 159 -5.23 14.94 12.51
N LEU A 160 -5.69 15.62 11.44
CA LEU A 160 -4.95 15.77 10.19
C LEU A 160 -3.71 16.65 10.32
N GLU A 161 -3.59 17.49 11.35
CA GLU A 161 -2.36 18.24 11.62
C GLU A 161 -1.24 17.35 12.16
N VAL A 162 -1.60 16.23 12.81
CA VAL A 162 -0.66 15.27 13.38
C VAL A 162 -0.35 14.15 12.38
N VAL A 163 -1.39 13.56 11.77
CA VAL A 163 -1.27 12.53 10.74
C VAL A 163 -1.97 13.02 9.48
N GLN A 164 -1.17 13.52 8.53
CA GLN A 164 -1.60 14.08 7.25
C GLN A 164 -1.95 12.98 6.23
N HIS A 165 -2.73 12.00 6.66
CA HIS A 165 -3.19 10.90 5.82
C HIS A 165 -4.71 10.99 5.63
N ARG A 166 -5.16 10.74 4.40
CA ARG A 166 -6.57 10.58 4.07
C ARG A 166 -6.72 9.52 3.00
N ASP A 167 -7.87 8.87 3.00
CA ASP A 167 -8.35 8.07 1.89
C ASP A 167 -9.38 8.90 1.12
N GLU A 168 -8.97 9.54 0.03
CA GLU A 168 -9.84 10.42 -0.76
C GLU A 168 -10.78 9.64 -1.68
N ASP A 169 -10.41 8.40 -2.02
CA ASP A 169 -11.22 7.52 -2.87
C ASP A 169 -12.22 6.72 -2.05
N GLY A 170 -11.80 6.21 -0.88
CA GLY A 170 -12.62 5.44 0.05
C GLY A 170 -12.58 3.94 -0.15
N HIS A 171 -12.00 3.45 -1.25
CA HIS A 171 -11.90 2.02 -1.56
C HIS A 171 -11.13 1.25 -0.47
N GLY A 172 -9.96 1.74 -0.06
CA GLY A 172 -9.15 1.11 0.98
C GLY A 172 -9.84 1.10 2.35
N THR A 173 -10.52 2.19 2.72
CA THR A 173 -11.36 2.26 3.92
C THR A 173 -12.49 1.23 3.89
N PHE A 174 -13.15 1.09 2.75
CA PHE A 174 -14.22 0.11 2.56
C PHE A 174 -13.70 -1.33 2.69
N MET A 175 -12.59 -1.66 2.02
CA MET A 175 -11.94 -2.97 2.08
C MET A 175 -11.48 -3.31 3.51
N ALA A 176 -10.87 -2.35 4.20
CA ALA A 176 -10.48 -2.50 5.60
C ALA A 176 -11.69 -2.69 6.52
N GLY A 177 -12.79 -1.99 6.25
CA GLY A 177 -14.06 -2.14 6.97
C GLY A 177 -14.59 -3.57 6.88
N ILE A 178 -14.72 -4.11 5.65
CA ILE A 178 -15.22 -5.48 5.44
C ILE A 178 -14.34 -6.51 6.15
N ALA A 179 -13.02 -6.40 6.04
CA ALA A 179 -12.15 -7.44 6.57
C ALA A 179 -11.96 -7.30 8.09
N CYS A 180 -11.85 -6.08 8.61
CA CYS A 180 -11.36 -5.85 9.97
C CYS A 180 -12.30 -5.02 10.85
N GLY A 181 -13.41 -4.49 10.33
CA GLY A 181 -14.29 -3.58 11.07
C GLY A 181 -14.77 -4.15 12.41
N SER A 182 -14.69 -3.35 13.46
CA SER A 182 -15.27 -3.71 14.76
C SER A 182 -16.79 -3.80 14.67
N TYR A 183 -17.42 -4.43 15.66
CA TYR A 183 -18.87 -4.44 15.74
C TYR A 183 -19.41 -3.01 15.83
N ASP A 184 -20.36 -2.69 14.94
CA ASP A 184 -21.14 -1.46 14.96
C ASP A 184 -22.61 -1.82 15.25
N GLU A 185 -23.04 -1.48 16.47
CA GLU A 185 -24.41 -1.72 16.95
C GLU A 185 -25.47 -0.97 16.12
N GLN A 186 -25.12 0.18 15.55
CA GLN A 186 -26.07 1.02 14.82
C GLN A 186 -26.30 0.51 13.40
N GLY A 187 -25.25 -0.01 12.77
CA GLY A 187 -25.27 -0.55 11.42
C GLY A 187 -25.54 -2.06 11.31
N ASP A 188 -25.60 -2.79 12.43
CA ASP A 188 -25.59 -4.26 12.48
C ASP A 188 -24.48 -4.85 11.60
N PHE A 189 -23.27 -4.30 11.78
CA PHE A 189 -22.12 -4.59 10.94
C PHE A 189 -20.94 -5.13 11.77
N ILE A 190 -20.26 -6.13 11.24
CA ILE A 190 -18.99 -6.62 11.76
C ILE A 190 -18.11 -7.10 10.60
N GLY A 191 -16.82 -6.78 10.67
CA GLY A 191 -15.85 -7.30 9.72
C GLY A 191 -15.56 -8.77 9.96
N ALA A 192 -14.91 -9.41 8.99
CA ALA A 192 -14.56 -10.84 9.07
C ALA A 192 -13.60 -11.18 10.24
N ALA A 193 -12.70 -10.25 10.58
CA ALA A 193 -11.67 -10.37 11.62
C ALA A 193 -11.64 -9.12 12.52
N PRO A 194 -12.66 -8.92 13.39
CA PRO A 194 -12.89 -7.68 14.13
C PRO A 194 -11.84 -7.39 15.21
N ASP A 195 -11.06 -8.37 15.65
CA ASP A 195 -9.98 -8.22 16.64
C ASP A 195 -8.57 -8.20 16.00
N SER A 196 -8.48 -8.17 14.67
CA SER A 196 -7.19 -8.07 13.98
C SER A 196 -6.54 -6.70 14.15
N GLU A 197 -5.23 -6.68 13.94
CA GLU A 197 -4.46 -5.44 13.79
C GLU A 197 -4.32 -5.09 12.31
N ILE A 198 -4.30 -3.80 12.00
CA ILE A 198 -4.35 -3.31 10.62
C ILE A 198 -3.02 -2.67 10.26
N VAL A 199 -2.49 -2.94 9.06
CA VAL A 199 -1.42 -2.14 8.46
C VAL A 199 -1.91 -1.68 7.10
N MET A 200 -1.79 -0.39 6.79
CA MET A 200 -2.28 0.17 5.53
C MET A 200 -1.10 0.72 4.72
N VAL A 201 -1.09 0.45 3.42
CA VAL A 201 -0.26 1.17 2.47
C VAL A 201 -1.16 1.89 1.49
N LYS A 202 -1.10 3.23 1.49
CA LYS A 202 -1.67 4.06 0.44
C LYS A 202 -0.67 4.17 -0.69
N LEU A 203 -1.03 3.61 -1.83
CA LEU A 203 -0.21 3.70 -3.02
C LEU A 203 -0.25 5.10 -3.63
N LYS A 204 0.86 5.49 -4.24
CA LYS A 204 0.87 6.59 -5.19
C LYS A 204 0.40 6.12 -6.57
N GLU A 205 -0.23 7.02 -7.32
CA GLU A 205 -0.63 6.72 -8.70
C GLU A 205 0.58 6.47 -9.61
N ALA A 206 0.35 5.67 -10.64
CA ALA A 206 1.32 5.35 -11.68
C ALA A 206 1.70 6.61 -12.46
N LYS A 207 2.99 6.71 -12.78
CA LYS A 207 3.52 7.85 -13.51
C LYS A 207 2.99 7.91 -14.94
N LYS A 208 2.90 9.12 -15.50
CA LYS A 208 2.30 9.37 -16.82
C LYS A 208 3.05 8.68 -17.95
N TYR A 209 4.37 8.54 -17.84
CA TYR A 209 5.14 7.82 -18.86
C TYR A 209 4.64 6.37 -19.02
N LEU A 210 4.25 5.74 -17.91
CA LEU A 210 3.83 4.35 -17.87
C LEU A 210 2.39 4.18 -18.38
N THR A 211 1.48 5.07 -17.97
CA THR A 211 0.11 5.08 -18.48
C THR A 211 0.07 5.34 -20.00
N ASN A 212 0.94 6.24 -20.49
CA ASN A 212 1.12 6.47 -21.92
C ASN A 212 1.69 5.25 -22.66
N TYR A 213 2.66 4.55 -22.06
CA TYR A 213 3.26 3.34 -22.63
C TYR A 213 2.22 2.24 -22.88
N PHE A 214 1.31 2.02 -21.92
CA PHE A 214 0.23 1.03 -22.04
C PHE A 214 -1.02 1.55 -22.75
N TYR A 215 -1.01 2.79 -23.27
CA TYR A 215 -2.19 3.44 -23.86
C TYR A 215 -3.41 3.39 -22.93
N ALA A 216 -3.19 3.50 -21.63
CA ALA A 216 -4.26 3.46 -20.64
C ALA A 216 -5.07 4.76 -20.72
N MET A 217 -6.23 4.68 -21.39
CA MET A 217 -7.15 5.80 -21.56
C MET A 217 -8.23 5.74 -20.48
N GLY A 218 -8.20 6.67 -19.53
CA GLY A 218 -9.19 6.74 -18.47
C GLY A 218 -8.86 7.80 -17.44
N SER A 219 -9.85 8.15 -16.62
CA SER A 219 -9.69 9.05 -15.46
C SER A 219 -9.60 8.30 -14.13
N GLN A 220 -9.67 6.98 -14.16
CA GLN A 220 -9.59 6.15 -12.96
C GLN A 220 -8.13 6.08 -12.49
N PRO A 221 -7.89 6.07 -11.17
CA PRO A 221 -6.54 5.95 -10.65
C PRO A 221 -5.95 4.60 -11.07
N LEU A 222 -4.70 4.64 -11.52
CA LEU A 222 -3.91 3.46 -11.84
C LEU A 222 -2.68 3.43 -10.96
N TYR A 223 -2.22 2.24 -10.61
CA TYR A 223 -1.09 1.99 -9.74
C TYR A 223 -0.06 1.13 -10.46
N GLN A 224 1.20 1.25 -10.06
CA GLN A 224 2.30 0.55 -10.74
C GLN A 224 2.85 -0.61 -9.90
N GLU A 225 3.24 -1.68 -10.59
CA GLU A 225 3.69 -2.96 -10.02
C GLU A 225 4.81 -2.81 -8.99
N ASN A 226 5.82 -2.00 -9.29
CA ASN A 226 6.97 -1.82 -8.42
C ASN A 226 6.60 -1.19 -7.07
N ASP A 227 5.64 -0.26 -7.04
CA ASP A 227 5.14 0.33 -5.80
C ASP A 227 4.34 -0.68 -4.95
N ILE A 228 3.59 -1.57 -5.61
CA ILE A 228 2.88 -2.69 -4.98
C ILE A 228 3.87 -3.69 -4.38
N MET A 229 4.95 -4.01 -5.10
CA MET A 229 6.01 -4.89 -4.60
C MET A 229 6.71 -4.29 -3.37
N LEU A 230 7.01 -2.99 -3.40
CA LEU A 230 7.56 -2.28 -2.25
C LEU A 230 6.59 -2.27 -1.07
N ALA A 231 5.29 -2.04 -1.32
CA ALA A 231 4.24 -2.12 -0.31
C ALA A 231 4.19 -3.51 0.36
N ALA A 232 4.27 -4.59 -0.43
CA ALA A 232 4.33 -5.95 0.11
C ALA A 232 5.59 -6.18 0.96
N SER A 233 6.74 -5.62 0.57
CA SER A 233 7.97 -5.67 1.36
C SER A 233 7.83 -4.94 2.69
N PHE A 234 7.23 -3.74 2.69
CA PHE A 234 6.93 -2.98 3.91
C PHE A 234 6.03 -3.78 4.86
N LEU A 235 4.93 -4.35 4.35
CA LEU A 235 4.01 -5.18 5.13
C LEU A 235 4.72 -6.41 5.74
N LYS A 236 5.58 -7.07 4.97
CA LYS A 236 6.44 -8.18 5.46
C LYS A 236 7.35 -7.72 6.60
N ASN A 237 8.01 -6.57 6.46
CA ASN A 237 8.91 -6.04 7.48
C ASN A 237 8.17 -5.71 8.78
N VAL A 238 6.96 -5.13 8.69
CA VAL A 238 6.10 -4.90 9.86
C VAL A 238 5.73 -6.24 10.53
N ALA A 239 5.33 -7.26 9.77
CA ALA A 239 4.99 -8.57 10.32
C ALA A 239 6.17 -9.23 11.05
N ILE A 240 7.37 -9.16 10.47
CA ILE A 240 8.61 -9.66 11.10
C ILE A 240 8.91 -8.91 12.40
N LYS A 241 8.82 -7.57 12.39
CA LYS A 241 9.06 -6.72 13.56
C LYS A 241 8.08 -7.02 14.69
N GLN A 242 6.81 -7.24 14.36
CA GLN A 242 5.76 -7.56 15.33
C GLN A 242 5.74 -9.04 15.76
N LYS A 243 6.44 -9.92 15.03
CA LYS A 243 6.43 -11.38 15.23
C LYS A 243 5.02 -11.96 15.17
N LYS A 244 4.20 -11.48 14.23
CA LYS A 244 2.81 -11.91 14.03
C LYS A 244 2.58 -12.43 12.61
N PRO A 245 1.66 -13.39 12.40
CA PRO A 245 1.22 -13.77 11.08
C PRO A 245 0.55 -12.59 10.39
N ILE A 246 0.70 -12.52 9.05
CA ILE A 246 0.10 -11.48 8.22
C ILE A 246 -0.71 -12.09 7.08
N VAL A 247 -1.88 -11.51 6.81
CA VAL A 247 -2.64 -11.69 5.58
C VAL A 247 -2.56 -10.38 4.80
N ILE A 248 -2.12 -10.44 3.55
CA ILE A 248 -2.03 -9.26 2.68
C ILE A 248 -3.22 -9.25 1.73
N VAL A 249 -4.02 -8.18 1.79
CA VAL A 249 -5.12 -7.89 0.88
C VAL A 249 -4.65 -6.87 -0.14
N VAL A 250 -4.72 -7.26 -1.41
CA VAL A 250 -4.40 -6.38 -2.55
C VAL A 250 -5.72 -6.06 -3.23
N GLY A 251 -6.25 -4.84 -3.02
CA GLY A 251 -7.52 -4.39 -3.60
C GLY A 251 -7.41 -4.00 -5.08
N LEU A 252 -6.41 -4.53 -5.77
CA LEU A 252 -5.94 -4.08 -7.07
C LEU A 252 -5.83 -5.28 -8.02
N GLY A 253 -6.13 -5.05 -9.28
CA GLY A 253 -6.08 -6.05 -10.33
C GLY A 253 -5.46 -5.50 -11.61
N CYS A 254 -4.84 -6.38 -12.37
CA CYS A 254 -4.33 -6.07 -13.71
C CYS A 254 -5.07 -6.92 -14.77
N GLY A 255 -5.41 -6.30 -15.89
CA GLY A 255 -5.80 -7.03 -17.10
C GLY A 255 -4.53 -7.43 -17.85
N ASN A 256 -4.43 -8.71 -18.24
CA ASN A 256 -3.42 -9.15 -19.22
C ASN A 256 -3.96 -8.96 -20.64
#